data_AF-A0A7D9JFX1-F1
#
_entry.id   AF-A0A7D9JFX1-F1
#
_cell.length_a   1.000
_cell.length_b   1.000
_cell.length_c   1.000
_cell.angle_alpha   90.00
_cell.angle_beta   90.00
_cell.angle_gamma   90.00
#
_symmetry.space_group_name_H-M   'P 1'
#
loop_
_entity.id
_entity.type
_entity.pdbx_description
1 polymer ?
#
loop_
_entity_poly.entity_id
_entity_poly.type
_entity_poly.pdbx_seq_one_letter_code
_entity_poly.pdbx_strand_id
1 'polypeptide(L)'
;DLVDCVTALQNVFSSTHSAAKSDLFCECLFSWALLLSISPDSLVEECVEKQCRKIIKLMQQDDVNLRIAAGEVFALICELGREKIEDFEPRQFGVLDILKDLATDGTKHRAKKDRRQQRSSFRDILRTIEVG
;
A
#
# COMPACT_ATOMS: atom_id res chain seq x y z
N ASP A 1 5.77 -2.78 23.11
CA ASP A 1 6.96 -2.14 22.52
C ASP A 1 6.61 -1.70 21.08
N LEU A 2 7.40 -0.82 20.43
CA LEU A 2 7.17 -0.36 19.05
C LEU A 2 7.06 -1.54 18.08
N VAL A 3 7.96 -2.51 18.20
CA VAL A 3 7.97 -3.73 17.38
C VAL A 3 6.67 -4.52 17.55
N ASP A 4 6.16 -4.64 18.78
CA ASP A 4 4.89 -5.32 19.04
C ASP A 4 3.73 -4.60 18.36
N CYS A 5 3.70 -3.27 18.39
CA CYS A 5 2.66 -2.47 17.75
C CYS A 5 2.68 -2.62 16.24
N VAL A 6 3.87 -2.56 15.62
CA VAL A 6 4.07 -2.79 14.18
C VAL A 6 3.58 -4.18 13.81
N THR A 7 3.95 -5.20 14.59
CA THR A 7 3.58 -6.61 14.36
C THR A 7 2.08 -6.83 14.52
N ALA A 8 1.46 -6.22 15.54
CA ALA A 8 0.03 -6.34 15.78
C ALA A 8 -0.79 -5.77 14.62
N LEU A 9 -0.42 -4.59 14.11
CA LEU A 9 -1.07 -3.97 12.95
C LEU A 9 -0.87 -4.80 11.67
N GLN A 10 0.34 -5.33 11.46
CA GLN A 10 0.63 -6.25 10.36
C GLN A 10 -0.27 -7.48 10.37
N ASN A 11 -0.47 -8.08 11.54
CA ASN A 11 -1.32 -9.27 11.68
C ASN A 11 -2.78 -8.97 11.30
N VAL A 12 -3.28 -7.77 11.57
CA VAL A 12 -4.65 -7.37 11.19
C VAL A 12 -4.79 -7.35 9.67
N PHE A 13 -3.98 -6.56 8.97
CA PHE A 13 -4.14 -6.45 7.51
C PHE A 13 -3.61 -7.68 6.75
N SER A 14 -2.77 -8.52 7.38
CA SER A 14 -2.33 -9.81 6.84
C SER A 14 -3.42 -10.88 6.87
N SER A 15 -4.42 -10.73 7.75
CA SER A 15 -5.55 -11.65 7.84
C SER A 15 -6.44 -11.64 6.58
N THR A 16 -7.41 -12.57 6.54
CA THR A 16 -8.40 -12.64 5.46
C THR A 16 -9.24 -11.37 5.46
N HIS A 17 -9.18 -10.63 4.35
CA HIS A 17 -10.01 -9.45 4.12
C HIS A 17 -11.47 -9.85 3.92
N SER A 18 -12.37 -9.00 4.37
CA SER A 18 -13.79 -9.01 4.02
C SER A 18 -14.28 -7.58 3.94
N ALA A 19 -15.37 -7.33 3.19
CA ALA A 19 -15.93 -5.99 3.06
C ALA A 19 -16.23 -5.32 4.42
N ALA A 20 -16.65 -6.10 5.42
CA ALA A 20 -16.92 -5.60 6.77
C ALA A 20 -15.66 -5.13 7.53
N LYS A 21 -14.45 -5.44 7.03
CA LYS A 21 -13.17 -5.09 7.65
C LYS A 21 -12.37 -4.07 6.83
N SER A 22 -12.88 -3.56 5.71
CA SER A 22 -12.15 -2.63 4.85
C SER A 22 -11.65 -1.41 5.62
N ASP A 23 -12.53 -0.73 6.37
CA ASP A 23 -12.15 0.48 7.13
C ASP A 23 -11.08 0.18 8.18
N LEU A 24 -11.23 -0.93 8.92
CA LEU A 24 -10.21 -1.37 9.87
C LEU A 24 -8.85 -1.62 9.18
N PHE A 25 -8.87 -2.22 8.00
CA PHE A 25 -7.64 -2.47 7.25
C PHE A 25 -7.00 -1.16 6.78
N CYS A 26 -7.79 -0.18 6.33
CA CYS A 26 -7.30 1.17 5.98
C CYS A 26 -6.59 1.82 7.17
N GLU A 27 -7.24 1.88 8.32
CA GLU A 27 -6.68 2.50 9.52
C GLU A 27 -5.43 1.77 10.01
N CYS A 28 -5.43 0.43 9.97
CA CYS A 28 -4.25 -0.36 10.32
C CYS A 28 -3.09 -0.15 9.35
N LEU A 29 -3.35 -0.04 8.04
CA LEU A 29 -2.33 0.24 7.03
C LEU A 29 -1.68 1.61 7.27
N PHE A 30 -2.48 2.67 7.46
CA PHE A 30 -1.96 4.01 7.71
C PHE A 30 -1.20 4.09 9.04
N SER A 31 -1.75 3.52 10.11
CA SER A 31 -1.08 3.49 11.42
C SER A 31 0.25 2.74 11.35
N TRP A 32 0.28 1.62 10.62
CA TRP A 32 1.49 0.83 10.45
C TRP A 32 2.55 1.58 9.65
N ALA A 33 2.17 2.22 8.54
CA ALA A 33 3.10 2.96 7.70
C ALA A 33 3.66 4.21 8.43
N LEU A 34 2.81 4.88 9.23
CA LEU A 34 3.24 5.97 10.10
C LEU A 34 4.28 5.51 11.13
N LEU A 35 4.06 4.38 11.81
CA LEU A 35 5.03 3.83 12.75
C LEU A 35 6.34 3.44 12.06
N LEU A 36 6.29 2.88 10.85
CA LEU A 36 7.49 2.57 10.07
C LEU A 36 8.29 3.82 9.69
N SER A 37 7.63 4.96 9.40
CA SER A 37 8.33 6.20 9.05
C SER A 37 9.27 6.72 10.15
N ILE A 38 9.00 6.37 11.41
CA ILE A 38 9.80 6.74 12.59
C ILE A 38 10.57 5.56 13.20
N SER A 39 10.55 4.40 12.54
CA SER A 39 11.20 3.18 13.03
C SER A 39 12.69 3.13 12.66
N PRO A 40 13.52 2.40 13.45
CA PRO A 40 14.90 2.12 13.08
C PRO A 40 14.98 1.39 11.74
N ASP A 41 16.06 1.64 10.98
CA ASP A 41 16.22 1.12 9.62
C ASP A 41 16.15 -0.41 9.55
N SER A 42 16.68 -1.11 10.56
CA SER A 42 16.60 -2.57 10.65
C SER A 42 15.15 -3.10 10.69
N LEU A 43 14.24 -2.37 11.33
CA LEU A 43 12.82 -2.77 11.38
C LEU A 43 12.13 -2.44 10.05
N VAL A 44 12.50 -1.33 9.41
CA VAL A 44 12.00 -0.98 8.08
C VAL A 44 12.39 -2.04 7.06
N GLU A 45 13.67 -2.41 7.01
CA GLU A 45 14.21 -3.43 6.11
C GLU A 45 13.47 -4.76 6.25
N GLU A 46 13.29 -5.24 7.48
CA GLU A 46 12.54 -6.47 7.74
C GLU A 46 11.08 -6.40 7.24
N CYS A 47 10.45 -5.24 7.40
CA CYS A 47 9.03 -5.06 7.15
C CYS A 47 8.72 -4.85 5.66
N VAL A 48 9.48 -3.99 4.98
CA VAL A 48 9.18 -3.55 3.61
C VAL A 48 9.15 -4.74 2.66
N GLU A 49 10.20 -5.57 2.64
CA GLU A 49 10.28 -6.70 1.72
C GLU A 49 9.15 -7.71 1.91
N LYS A 50 8.81 -8.01 3.18
CA LYS A 50 7.78 -9.01 3.52
C LYS A 50 6.38 -8.52 3.15
N GLN A 51 6.10 -7.23 3.29
CA GLN A 51 4.74 -6.70 3.17
C GLN A 51 4.36 -6.19 1.77
N CYS A 52 5.33 -5.87 0.91
CA CYS A 52 5.07 -5.40 -0.46
C CYS A 52 4.03 -6.26 -1.20
N ARG A 53 4.21 -7.59 -1.22
CA ARG A 53 3.27 -8.50 -1.91
C ARG A 53 1.87 -8.50 -1.31
N LYS A 54 1.75 -8.36 0.02
CA LYS A 54 0.45 -8.34 0.69
C LYS A 54 -0.29 -7.04 0.39
N ILE A 55 0.40 -5.91 0.44
CA ILE A 55 -0.15 -4.59 0.11
C ILE A 55 -0.60 -4.55 -1.36
N ILE A 56 0.18 -5.13 -2.27
CA ILE A 56 -0.21 -5.28 -3.68
C ILE A 56 -1.49 -6.10 -3.87
N LYS A 57 -1.72 -7.15 -3.05
CA LYS A 57 -2.99 -7.89 -3.06
C LYS A 57 -4.17 -7.06 -2.51
N LEU A 58 -3.91 -6.16 -1.55
CA LEU A 58 -4.93 -5.25 -1.02
C LEU A 58 -5.35 -4.19 -2.06
N MET A 59 -4.42 -3.74 -2.91
CA MET A 59 -4.70 -2.86 -4.07
C MET A 59 -5.62 -3.51 -5.12
N GLN A 60 -5.90 -4.80 -5.03
CA GLN A 60 -6.76 -5.54 -5.97
C GLN A 60 -8.13 -5.92 -5.37
N GLN A 61 -8.45 -5.50 -4.14
CA GLN A 61 -9.75 -5.77 -3.52
C GLN A 61 -10.86 -4.89 -4.09
N ASP A 62 -12.13 -5.25 -3.91
CA ASP A 62 -13.25 -4.52 -4.53
C ASP A 62 -13.43 -3.10 -3.96
N ASP A 63 -13.10 -2.92 -2.69
CA ASP A 63 -13.25 -1.66 -1.96
C ASP A 63 -12.30 -0.58 -2.48
N VAL A 64 -12.85 0.56 -2.90
CA VAL A 64 -12.05 1.66 -3.46
C VAL A 64 -11.16 2.34 -2.43
N ASN A 65 -11.63 2.50 -1.19
CA ASN A 65 -10.89 3.17 -0.13
C ASN A 65 -9.72 2.29 0.30
N LEU A 66 -9.94 0.98 0.44
CA LEU A 66 -8.86 0.04 0.75
C LEU A 66 -7.79 0.02 -0.33
N ARG A 67 -8.17 0.06 -1.61
CA ARG A 67 -7.20 0.11 -2.69
C ARG A 67 -6.36 1.38 -2.65
N ILE A 68 -7.00 2.54 -2.43
CA ILE A 68 -6.30 3.81 -2.31
C ILE A 68 -5.36 3.79 -1.11
N ALA A 69 -5.84 3.39 0.08
CA ALA A 69 -5.02 3.29 1.28
C ALA A 69 -3.81 2.35 1.09
N ALA A 70 -4.03 1.18 0.47
CA ALA A 70 -2.95 0.26 0.14
C ALA A 70 -1.94 0.87 -0.85
N GLY A 71 -2.40 1.62 -1.86
CA GLY A 71 -1.53 2.28 -2.83
C GLY A 71 -0.73 3.44 -2.23
N GLU A 72 -1.33 4.25 -1.36
CA GLU A 72 -0.65 5.33 -0.64
C GLU A 72 0.40 4.77 0.32
N VAL A 73 0.05 3.72 1.07
CA VAL A 73 1.01 3.03 1.94
C VAL A 73 2.11 2.35 1.13
N PHE A 74 1.80 1.77 -0.03
CA PHE A 74 2.80 1.20 -0.93
C PHE A 74 3.82 2.26 -1.39
N ALA A 75 3.34 3.45 -1.77
CA ALA A 75 4.21 4.57 -2.14
C ALA A 75 5.16 4.96 -1.00
N LEU A 76 4.62 5.15 0.21
CA LEU A 76 5.42 5.51 1.38
C LEU A 76 6.47 4.45 1.73
N ILE A 77 6.12 3.16 1.74
CA ILE A 77 7.12 2.12 2.02
C ILE A 77 8.17 2.00 0.92
N CYS A 78 7.85 2.39 -0.32
CA CYS A 78 8.84 2.43 -1.39
C CYS A 78 9.81 3.60 -1.20
N GLU A 79 9.33 4.76 -0.76
CA GLU A 79 10.19 5.89 -0.38
C GLU A 79 11.12 5.51 0.75
N LEU A 80 10.60 4.89 1.82
CA LEU A 80 11.40 4.39 2.94
C LEU A 80 12.40 3.31 2.49
N GLY A 81 11.98 2.40 1.60
CA GLY A 81 12.84 1.37 1.05
C GLY A 81 14.02 1.97 0.27
N ARG A 82 13.78 2.96 -0.60
CA ARG A 82 14.83 3.65 -1.34
C ARG A 82 15.79 4.45 -0.45
N GLU A 83 15.28 4.99 0.66
CA GLU A 83 16.09 5.74 1.62
C GLU A 83 16.98 4.82 2.47
N LYS A 84 16.46 3.66 2.89
CA LYS A 84 17.04 2.87 3.99
C LYS A 84 17.57 1.49 3.59
N ILE A 85 17.19 0.96 2.44
CA ILE A 85 17.53 -0.40 2.00
C ILE A 85 18.38 -0.32 0.72
N GLU A 86 19.56 -0.92 0.75
CA GLU A 86 20.47 -0.98 -0.40
C GLU A 86 19.82 -1.76 -1.56
N ASP A 87 19.97 -1.24 -2.79
CA ASP A 87 19.44 -1.84 -4.02
C ASP A 87 17.92 -2.09 -4.05
N PHE A 88 17.15 -1.36 -3.23
CA PHE A 88 15.71 -1.52 -3.20
C PHE A 88 15.03 -1.06 -4.50
N GLU A 89 14.41 -2.00 -5.20
CA GLU A 89 13.69 -1.75 -6.46
C GLU A 89 12.22 -2.21 -6.36
N PRO A 90 11.25 -1.29 -6.23
CA PRO A 90 9.81 -1.62 -6.19
C PRO A 90 9.31 -2.46 -7.38
N ARG A 91 9.94 -2.32 -8.55
CA ARG A 91 9.50 -3.00 -9.78
C ARG A 91 9.64 -4.52 -9.68
N GLN A 92 10.51 -5.02 -8.81
CA GLN A 92 10.68 -6.46 -8.58
C GLN A 92 9.40 -7.13 -8.05
N PHE A 93 8.46 -6.36 -7.48
CA PHE A 93 7.20 -6.88 -6.95
C PHE A 93 6.07 -6.95 -7.99
N GLY A 94 6.33 -6.62 -9.27
CA GLY A 94 5.32 -6.72 -10.34
C GLY A 94 4.16 -5.73 -10.21
N VAL A 95 4.41 -4.58 -9.59
CA VAL A 95 3.36 -3.63 -9.20
C VAL A 95 2.92 -2.67 -10.33
N LEU A 96 3.77 -2.45 -11.33
CA LEU A 96 3.55 -1.40 -12.34
C LEU A 96 2.27 -1.59 -13.15
N ASP A 97 1.98 -2.82 -13.59
CA ASP A 97 0.78 -3.08 -14.39
C ASP A 97 -0.49 -2.87 -13.56
N ILE A 98 -0.46 -3.28 -12.29
CA ILE A 98 -1.56 -3.05 -11.33
C ILE A 98 -1.82 -1.55 -11.15
N LEU A 99 -0.76 -0.75 -10.97
CA LEU A 99 -0.89 0.70 -10.81
C LEU A 99 -1.44 1.37 -12.09
N LYS A 100 -0.98 0.96 -13.27
CA LYS A 100 -1.46 1.47 -14.56
C LYS A 100 -2.94 1.14 -14.80
N ASP A 101 -3.36 -0.08 -14.46
CA ASP A 101 -4.76 -0.50 -14.54
C ASP A 101 -5.64 0.31 -13.58
N LEU A 102 -5.19 0.52 -12.34
CA LEU A 102 -5.93 1.28 -11.34
C LEU A 102 -5.98 2.78 -11.66
N ALA A 103 -4.95 3.33 -12.31
CA ALA A 103 -4.88 4.72 -12.75
C ALA A 103 -5.80 5.05 -13.94
N THR A 104 -6.14 4.06 -14.76
CA THR A 104 -7.05 4.21 -15.91
C THR A 104 -8.50 3.81 -15.58
N ASP A 105 -8.70 2.90 -14.62
CA ASP A 105 -9.98 2.43 -14.08
C ASP A 105 -11.11 2.29 -15.13
N GLY A 106 -11.02 1.25 -15.95
CA GLY A 106 -11.96 0.95 -17.03
C GLY A 106 -13.28 0.28 -16.60
N THR A 107 -13.49 -0.07 -15.33
CA THR A 107 -14.67 -0.85 -14.93
C THR A 107 -15.92 0.02 -14.76
N LYS A 108 -16.95 -0.27 -15.55
CA LYS A 108 -18.19 0.52 -15.59
C LYS A 108 -19.14 0.26 -14.41
N HIS A 109 -18.87 -0.75 -13.59
CA HIS A 109 -19.75 -1.18 -12.48
C HIS A 109 -19.60 -0.34 -11.19
N ARG A 110 -18.55 0.48 -11.04
CA ARG A 110 -18.33 1.34 -9.87
C ARG A 110 -19.00 2.70 -9.99
N ALA A 111 -19.25 3.42 -8.90
CA ALA A 111 -19.81 4.77 -8.98
C ALA A 111 -18.85 5.77 -9.66
N LYS A 112 -19.38 6.78 -10.37
CA LYS A 112 -18.56 7.79 -11.08
C LYS A 112 -17.58 8.52 -10.16
N LYS A 113 -18.02 8.82 -8.93
CA LYS A 113 -17.22 9.48 -7.90
C LYS A 113 -16.00 8.61 -7.53
N ASP A 114 -16.23 7.35 -7.22
CA ASP A 114 -15.19 6.39 -6.80
C ASP A 114 -14.14 6.19 -7.89
N ARG A 115 -14.59 5.99 -9.14
CA ARG A 115 -13.66 5.86 -10.26
C ARG A 115 -12.81 7.11 -10.46
N ARG A 116 -13.39 8.30 -10.28
CA ARG A 116 -12.63 9.56 -10.39
C ARG A 116 -11.58 9.67 -9.29
N GLN A 117 -11.96 9.34 -8.05
CA GLN A 117 -11.06 9.38 -6.90
C GLN A 117 -9.89 8.40 -7.09
N GLN A 118 -10.20 7.13 -7.39
CA GLN A 118 -9.19 6.10 -7.63
C GLN A 118 -8.21 6.52 -8.72
N ARG A 119 -8.68 6.91 -9.91
CA ARG A 119 -7.77 7.34 -10.98
C ARG A 119 -6.90 8.52 -10.58
N SER A 120 -7.42 9.43 -9.75
CA SER A 120 -6.61 10.56 -9.26
C SER A 120 -5.48 10.05 -8.37
N SER A 121 -5.82 9.33 -7.29
CA SER A 121 -4.83 8.78 -6.36
C SER A 121 -3.80 7.90 -7.07
N PHE A 122 -4.23 6.98 -7.93
CA PHE A 122 -3.31 6.04 -8.59
C PHE A 122 -2.43 6.67 -9.67
N ARG A 123 -2.83 7.79 -10.29
CA ARG A 123 -1.90 8.55 -11.16
C ARG A 123 -0.78 9.19 -10.34
N ASP A 124 -1.09 9.71 -9.17
CA ASP A 124 -0.10 10.32 -8.28
C ASP A 124 0.84 9.25 -7.71
N ILE A 125 0.30 8.13 -7.23
CA ILE A 125 1.07 6.97 -6.75
C ILE A 125 1.99 6.41 -7.85
N LEU A 126 1.46 6.19 -9.06
CA LEU A 126 2.27 5.68 -10.17
C LEU A 126 3.45 6.61 -10.47
N ARG A 127 3.24 7.93 -10.42
CA ARG A 127 4.30 8.91 -10.60
C ARG A 127 5.36 8.81 -9.51
N THR A 128 4.97 8.66 -8.25
CA THR A 128 5.93 8.48 -7.13
C THR A 128 6.79 7.23 -7.32
N ILE A 129 6.19 6.12 -7.77
CA ILE A 129 6.93 4.88 -8.01
C ILE A 129 7.83 4.95 -9.25
N GLU A 130 7.41 5.65 -10.32
CA GLU A 130 8.21 5.75 -11.55
C GLU A 130 9.36 6.77 -11.46
N VAL A 131 9.16 7.87 -10.73
CA VAL A 131 10.08 9.03 -10.72
C VAL A 131 10.98 9.08 -9.48
N GLY A 132 10.49 8.62 -8.33
CA GLY A 132 11.34 8.48 -7.15
C GLY A 132 12.32 7.33 -7.31
#